data_AF-A0A0D3AGB8-F1
#
_entry.id   AF-A0A0D3AGB8-F1
#
_cell.length_a   1.000
_cell.length_b   1.000
_cell.length_c   1.000
_cell.angle_alpha   90.00
_cell.angle_beta   90.00
_cell.angle_gamma   90.00
#
_symmetry.space_group_name_H-M   'P 1'
#
loop_
_entity.id
_entity.type
_entity.pdbx_description
1 polymer ?
#
loop_
_entity_poly.entity_id
_entity_poly.type
_entity_poly.pdbx_seq_one_letter_code
_entity_poly.pdbx_strand_id
1 'polypeptide(L)' 'MDMLMFTQCSGGKERSRAEFEALAMEAGFTHCKFVCQAYHCWIIEFCK' A
#
# COMPACT_ATOMS: atom_id res chain seq x y z
N MET A 1 5.84 -5.73 10.65
CA MET A 1 6.34 -6.20 9.34
C MET A 1 7.44 -5.29 8.80
N ASP A 2 7.32 -3.96 8.92
CA ASP A 2 8.31 -3.03 8.36
C ASP A 2 9.78 -3.32 8.72
N MET A 3 10.10 -3.53 10.01
CA MET A 3 11.48 -3.88 10.43
C MET A 3 11.97 -5.23 9.89
N LEU A 4 11.06 -6.17 9.67
CA LEU A 4 11.39 -7.45 9.03
C LEU A 4 11.73 -7.21 7.55
N MET A 5 10.93 -6.40 6.85
CA MET A 5 11.20 -6.02 5.46
C MET A 5 12.55 -5.30 5.34
N PHE A 6 12.88 -4.40 6.27
CA PHE A 6 14.16 -3.70 6.29
C PHE A 6 15.37 -4.66 6.41
N THR A 7 15.25 -5.72 7.21
CA THR A 7 16.38 -6.65 7.44
C THR A 7 16.47 -7.77 6.41
N GLN A 8 15.35 -8.21 5.85
CA GLN A 8 15.28 -9.40 4.99
C GLN A 8 15.05 -9.08 3.51
N CYS A 9 14.61 -7.87 3.15
CA CYS A 9 14.25 -7.50 1.79
C CYS A 9 14.94 -6.19 1.37
N SER A 10 15.84 -6.25 0.39
CA SER A 10 16.52 -5.06 -0.14
C SER A 10 15.52 -4.03 -0.66
N GLY A 11 15.41 -2.89 0.03
CA GLY A 11 14.48 -1.79 -0.33
C GLY A 11 13.01 -2.04 0.02
N GLY A 12 12.69 -3.14 0.72
CA GLY A 12 11.33 -3.43 1.17
C GLY A 12 10.91 -2.54 2.34
N LYS A 13 9.68 -2.02 2.31
CA LYS A 13 9.05 -1.24 3.37
C LYS A 13 7.53 -1.36 3.35
N GLU A 14 6.91 -1.19 4.51
CA GLU A 14 5.47 -0.91 4.61
C GLU A 14 5.19 0.51 4.10
N ARG A 15 3.92 0.79 3.78
CA ARG A 15 3.51 2.09 3.22
C ARG A 15 2.32 2.68 3.94
N SER A 16 2.33 4.00 4.04
CA SER A 16 1.21 4.81 4.49
C SER A 16 0.11 4.88 3.41
N ARG A 17 -1.08 5.35 3.80
CA ARG A 17 -2.20 5.51 2.86
C ARG A 17 -1.87 6.47 1.71
N ALA A 18 -1.25 7.60 2.04
CA ALA A 18 -0.86 8.61 1.06
C ALA A 18 0.16 8.07 0.04
N GLU A 19 1.09 7.21 0.46
CA GLU A 19 2.03 6.57 -0.47
C GLU A 19 1.34 5.58 -1.41
N PHE A 20 0.33 4.84 -0.93
CA PHE A 20 -0.48 3.98 -1.81
C PHE A 20 -1.35 4.79 -2.78
N GLU A 21 -1.93 5.90 -2.33
CA GLU A 21 -2.68 6.82 -3.19
C GLU A 21 -1.80 7.42 -4.28
N ALA A 22 -0.59 7.89 -3.93
CA ALA A 22 0.39 8.40 -4.89
C ALA A 22 0.77 7.34 -5.93
N LEU A 23 1.04 6.10 -5.50
CA LEU A 23 1.35 4.99 -6.40
C LEU A 23 0.18 4.65 -7.35
N ALA A 24 -1.05 4.71 -6.85
CA ALA A 24 -2.24 4.47 -7.68
C ALA A 24 -2.37 5.56 -8.77
N MET A 25 -2.18 6.83 -8.40
CA MET A 25 -2.23 7.95 -9.34
C MET A 25 -1.12 7.86 -10.39
N GLU A 26 0.12 7.56 -9.98
CA GLU A 26 1.27 7.40 -10.88
C GLU A 26 1.07 6.23 -11.87
N ALA A 27 0.39 5.16 -11.43
CA ALA A 27 0.05 4.01 -12.27
C ALA A 27 -1.18 4.24 -13.18
N GLY A 28 -1.82 5.42 -13.11
CA GLY A 28 -2.95 5.79 -13.98
C GLY A 28 -4.33 5.35 -13.47
N PHE A 29 -4.47 5.02 -12.18
CA PHE A 29 -5.77 4.79 -11.56
C PHE A 29 -6.38 6.12 -11.11
N THR A 30 -7.70 6.25 -11.24
CA THR A 30 -8.43 7.47 -10.84
C THR A 30 -8.79 7.48 -9.36
N HIS A 31 -8.92 6.29 -8.73
CA HIS A 31 -9.29 6.17 -7.33
C HIS A 31 -8.48 5.09 -6.61
N CYS A 32 -8.15 5.34 -5.35
CA CYS A 32 -7.58 4.41 -4.39
C CYS A 32 -8.52 4.33 -3.17
N LYS A 33 -9.09 3.17 -2.88
CA LYS A 33 -10.09 2.98 -1.81
C LYS A 33 -9.59 1.98 -0.78
N PHE A 34 -9.55 2.39 0.48
CA PHE A 34 -9.28 1.51 1.62
C PHE A 34 -10.61 0.93 2.12
N VAL A 35 -10.88 -0.33 1.80
CA VAL A 35 -12.21 -0.94 1.99
C VAL A 35 -12.42 -1.42 3.43
N CYS A 36 -11.55 -2.31 3.89
CA CYS A 36 -11.62 -2.84 5.25
C CYS A 36 -10.26 -3.39 5.71
N GLN A 37 -10.17 -3.60 7.02
CA GLN A 37 -8.99 -4.16 7.67
C GLN A 37 -9.32 -5.57 8.17
N ALA A 38 -8.47 -6.54 7.83
CA ALA A 38 -8.49 -7.89 8.36
C ALA A 38 -7.20 -8.12 9.14
N TYR A 39 -7.29 -8.11 10.48
CA TYR A 39 -6.13 -8.11 11.37
C TYR A 39 -5.14 -6.97 11.07
N HIS A 40 -3.93 -7.31 10.61
CA HIS A 40 -2.87 -6.36 10.26
C HIS A 40 -2.81 -6.06 8.76
N CYS A 41 -3.71 -6.63 7.96
CA CYS A 41 -3.78 -6.43 6.51
C CYS A 41 -4.94 -5.50 6.14
N TRP A 42 -4.74 -4.71 5.09
CA TRP A 42 -5.75 -3.85 4.50
C TRP A 42 -6.15 -4.36 3.12
N ILE A 43 -7.45 -4.33 2.83
CA ILE A 43 -7.97 -4.50 1.47
C ILE A 43 -8.04 -3.11 0.83
N ILE A 44 -7.28 -2.93 -0.25
CA ILE A 44 -7.15 -1.67 -0.98
C ILE A 44 -7.53 -1.92 -2.44
N GLU A 45 -8.51 -1.18 -2.94
CA GLU A 45 -8.98 -1.25 -4.32
C GLU A 45 -8.47 -0.05 -5.13
N PHE A 46 -7.84 -0.30 -6.27
CA PHE A 46 -7.52 0.72 -7.26
C PHE A 46 -8.53 0.67 -8.41
N CYS A 47 -9.27 1.74 -8.64
CA CYS A 47 -10.26 1.83 -9.71
C CYS A 47 -9.73 2.68 -10.87
N LYS A 48 -9.92 2.21 -12.11
CA LYS A 48 -9.66 2.99 -13.32
C LYS A 48 -10.78 4.00 -13.54
#